data_AF-A0A947DZP6-F1
#
_entry.id   AF-A0A947DZP6-F1
#
_cell.length_a   1.000
_cell.length_b   1.000
_cell.length_c   1.000
_cell.angle_alpha   90.00
_cell.angle_beta   90.00
_cell.angle_gamma   90.00
#
_symmetry.space_group_name_H-M   'P 1'
#
loop_
_entity.id
_entity.type
_entity.pdbx_description
1 polymer ?
#
loop_
_entity_poly.entity_id
_entity_poly.type
_entity_poly.pdbx_seq_one_letter_code
_entity_poly.pdbx_strand_id
1 'polypeptide(L)'
;MNKLLAGRLMALLLMALPLVALAHGISEADRQSMLDGGYLRYIGLGASHMLTGYDHLLFLLGMVFFLTSFKDVARFVTVFTLVHCITLIFATYFKITWNFYLVDAIIAISVIYKGFDNNGGFQKYFDMKSPNLLAAVFGFGLLHGFGLSTRLQQLPLGDDNTSMLLRILSFNLGVEIGQIAALTVMVGLLAFWRHRPSFKRFSFAANMGLIYAGVYLLFMQLHGYQHDASPDSFRFPAEEHQPIHEDMDIKNSTDASRNAL
;
A
#
# COMPACT_ATOMS: atom_id res chain seq x y z
N MET A 1 -40.35 -17.34 -3.02
CA MET A 1 -39.07 -16.60 -3.19
C MET A 1 -37.92 -17.55 -2.88
N ASN A 2 -37.07 -17.85 -3.86
CA ASN A 2 -36.14 -18.97 -3.82
C ASN A 2 -35.07 -18.75 -2.72
N LYS A 3 -34.81 -19.71 -1.83
CA LYS A 3 -33.80 -19.57 -0.74
C LYS A 3 -32.40 -19.25 -1.29
N LEU A 4 -32.11 -19.69 -2.52
CA LEU A 4 -30.91 -19.36 -3.29
C LEU A 4 -30.86 -17.89 -3.76
N LEU A 5 -32.00 -17.31 -4.12
CA LEU A 5 -32.12 -15.89 -4.47
C LEU A 5 -31.97 -15.00 -3.23
N ALA A 6 -32.58 -15.40 -2.11
CA ALA A 6 -32.42 -14.71 -0.83
C ALA A 6 -30.97 -14.73 -0.33
N GLY A 7 -30.25 -15.86 -0.46
CA GLY A 7 -28.83 -15.95 -0.13
C GLY A 7 -27.92 -15.12 -1.03
N ARG A 8 -28.22 -15.05 -2.33
CA ARG A 8 -27.48 -14.20 -3.29
C ARG A 8 -27.74 -12.72 -3.06
N LEU A 9 -28.99 -12.34 -2.76
CA LEU A 9 -29.36 -10.97 -2.42
C LEU A 9 -28.76 -10.54 -1.08
N MET A 10 -28.68 -11.44 -0.09
CA MET A 10 -28.04 -11.15 1.19
C MET A 10 -26.52 -11.03 1.07
N ALA A 11 -25.87 -11.83 0.22
CA ALA A 11 -24.45 -11.67 -0.11
C ALA A 11 -24.18 -10.38 -0.90
N LEU A 12 -25.06 -10.00 -1.83
CA LEU A 12 -25.01 -8.71 -2.52
C LEU A 12 -25.26 -7.53 -1.56
N LEU A 13 -26.18 -7.66 -0.60
CA LEU A 13 -26.43 -6.64 0.44
C LEU A 13 -25.24 -6.50 1.40
N LEU A 14 -24.59 -7.61 1.76
CA LEU A 14 -23.38 -7.61 2.59
C LEU A 14 -22.16 -7.04 1.85
N MET A 15 -22.11 -7.16 0.51
CA MET A 15 -21.12 -6.49 -0.35
C MET A 15 -21.47 -5.02 -0.64
N ALA A 16 -22.73 -4.61 -0.43
CA ALA A 16 -23.20 -3.24 -0.61
C ALA A 16 -23.20 -2.41 0.69
N LEU A 17 -22.76 -3.00 1.82
CA LEU A 17 -22.50 -2.24 3.04
C LEU A 17 -21.24 -1.39 2.80
N PRO A 18 -21.32 -0.06 2.98
CA PRO A 18 -20.17 0.80 2.85
C PRO A 18 -19.27 0.54 4.05
N LEU A 19 -18.29 -0.34 3.91
CA LEU A 19 -17.05 -0.11 4.63
C LEU A 19 -16.50 1.17 4.02
N VAL A 20 -16.60 2.27 4.79
CA VAL A 20 -15.93 3.52 4.52
C VAL A 20 -14.42 3.21 4.48
N ALA A 21 -13.97 2.81 3.29
CA ALA A 21 -12.57 2.59 2.99
C ALA A 21 -11.96 3.96 2.75
N LEU A 22 -11.65 4.66 3.84
CA LEU A 22 -10.75 5.80 3.80
C LEU A 22 -9.41 5.28 3.27
N ALA A 23 -8.84 5.97 2.28
CA ALA A 23 -7.41 5.87 2.02
C ALA A 23 -6.73 6.19 3.35
N HIS A 24 -6.17 5.17 4.01
CA HIS A 24 -5.56 5.35 5.33
C HIS A 24 -4.22 6.06 5.12
N GLY A 25 -4.29 7.38 5.03
CA GLY A 25 -3.14 8.26 5.16
C GLY A 25 -2.57 8.15 6.57
N ILE A 26 -1.30 8.51 6.71
CA ILE A 26 -0.65 8.56 8.02
C ILE A 26 -1.25 9.75 8.78
N SER A 27 -1.76 9.54 9.99
CA SER A 27 -2.40 10.62 10.75
C SER A 27 -1.37 11.64 11.26
N GLU A 28 -1.79 12.89 11.48
CA GLU A 28 -0.92 13.89 12.11
C GLU A 28 -0.43 13.45 13.50
N ALA A 29 -1.26 12.70 14.24
CA ALA A 29 -0.86 12.10 15.51
C ALA A 29 0.25 11.05 15.35
N ASP A 30 0.23 10.28 14.26
CA ASP A 30 1.30 9.32 13.93
C ASP A 30 2.57 10.07 13.53
N ARG A 31 2.45 11.16 12.77
CA ARG A 31 3.57 12.02 12.38
C ARG A 31 4.28 12.63 13.59
N GLN A 32 3.53 13.21 14.52
CA GLN A 32 4.07 13.75 15.77
C GLN A 32 4.75 12.65 16.61
N SER A 33 4.09 11.49 16.72
CA SER A 33 4.65 10.35 17.46
C SER A 33 5.93 9.77 16.84
N MET A 34 6.14 9.97 15.53
CA MET A 34 7.38 9.59 14.84
C MET A 34 8.52 10.57 15.07
N LEU A 35 8.22 11.85 15.28
CA LEU A 35 9.19 12.85 15.71
C LEU A 35 9.64 12.60 17.15
N ASP A 36 8.70 12.20 18.01
CA ASP A 36 8.95 11.93 19.43
C ASP A 36 9.48 10.51 19.69
N GLY A 37 9.33 9.60 18.72
CA GLY A 37 9.63 8.17 18.84
C GLY A 37 10.86 7.71 18.06
N GLY A 38 11.45 6.58 18.49
CA GLY A 38 12.59 5.95 17.79
C GLY A 38 12.17 5.00 16.65
N TYR A 39 13.14 4.25 16.11
CA TYR A 39 12.96 3.28 15.01
C TYR A 39 11.83 2.26 15.22
N LEU A 40 11.50 1.91 16.47
CA LEU A 40 10.38 1.02 16.80
C LEU A 40 9.02 1.58 16.37
N ARG A 41 8.84 2.91 16.37
CA ARG A 41 7.60 3.54 15.91
C ARG A 41 7.44 3.40 14.40
N TYR A 42 8.54 3.49 13.65
CA TYR A 42 8.56 3.21 12.21
C TYR A 42 8.18 1.76 11.91
N ILE A 43 8.68 0.79 12.68
CA ILE A 43 8.27 -0.62 12.56
C ILE A 43 6.76 -0.76 12.83
N GLY A 44 6.26 -0.18 13.92
CA GLY A 44 4.84 -0.22 14.27
C GLY A 44 3.95 0.40 13.18
N LEU A 45 4.36 1.55 12.64
CA LEU A 45 3.63 2.21 11.56
C LEU A 45 3.63 1.37 10.28
N GLY A 46 4.78 0.79 9.89
CA GLY A 46 4.87 -0.11 8.74
C GLY A 46 3.98 -1.35 8.88
N ALA A 47 3.95 -1.95 10.08
CA ALA A 47 3.09 -3.09 10.36
C ALA A 47 1.59 -2.72 10.29
N SER A 48 1.22 -1.58 10.88
CA SER A 48 -0.15 -1.07 10.82
C SER A 48 -0.55 -0.79 9.38
N HIS A 49 0.27 -0.07 8.62
CA HIS A 49 0.02 0.24 7.21
C HIS A 49 -0.25 -1.01 6.38
N MET A 50 0.55 -2.06 6.55
CA MET A 50 0.36 -3.33 5.86
C MET A 50 -0.94 -4.05 6.26
N LEU A 51 -1.32 -3.99 7.53
CA LEU A 51 -2.52 -4.67 8.04
C LEU A 51 -3.82 -3.88 7.80
N THR A 52 -3.75 -2.55 7.68
CA THR A 52 -4.90 -1.69 7.38
C THR A 52 -5.07 -1.43 5.89
N GLY A 53 -4.02 -1.62 5.08
CA GLY A 53 -4.02 -1.47 3.63
C GLY A 53 -4.83 -2.57 2.94
N TYR A 54 -6.09 -2.27 2.62
CA TYR A 54 -6.97 -3.25 1.96
C TYR A 54 -6.46 -3.69 0.59
N ASP A 55 -5.83 -2.79 -0.16
CA ASP A 55 -5.18 -3.07 -1.44
C ASP A 55 -4.08 -4.14 -1.31
N HIS A 56 -3.21 -4.02 -0.30
CA HIS A 56 -2.17 -5.01 0.00
C HIS A 56 -2.74 -6.36 0.45
N LEU A 57 -3.76 -6.34 1.32
CA LEU A 57 -4.43 -7.57 1.76
C LEU A 57 -5.17 -8.26 0.61
N LEU A 58 -5.83 -7.52 -0.28
CA LEU A 58 -6.50 -8.05 -1.46
C LEU A 58 -5.49 -8.64 -2.45
N PHE A 59 -4.35 -7.97 -2.66
CA PHE A 59 -3.26 -8.50 -3.46
C PHE A 59 -2.70 -9.81 -2.89
N LEU A 60 -2.39 -9.85 -1.59
CA LEU A 60 -1.95 -11.07 -0.91
C LEU A 60 -2.99 -12.18 -1.02
N LEU A 61 -4.26 -11.88 -0.82
CA LEU A 61 -5.35 -12.84 -0.95
C LEU A 61 -5.38 -13.44 -2.37
N GLY A 62 -5.27 -12.59 -3.40
CA GLY A 62 -5.17 -13.03 -4.79
C GLY A 62 -3.96 -13.92 -5.05
N MET A 63 -2.81 -13.60 -4.47
CA MET A 63 -1.60 -14.41 -4.59
C MET A 63 -1.77 -15.81 -3.96
N VAL A 64 -2.39 -15.91 -2.79
CA VAL A 64 -2.53 -17.19 -2.06
C VAL A 64 -3.54 -18.13 -2.73
N PHE A 65 -4.57 -17.62 -3.42
CA PHE A 65 -5.51 -18.46 -4.17
C PHE A 65 -4.86 -19.21 -5.34
N PHE A 66 -3.84 -18.63 -5.95
CA PHE A 66 -3.12 -19.23 -7.08
C PHE A 66 -2.07 -20.23 -6.64
N LEU A 67 -1.42 -19.98 -5.51
CA LEU A 67 -0.24 -20.72 -5.10
C LEU A 67 -0.64 -21.93 -4.24
N THR A 68 -0.44 -23.10 -4.83
CA THR A 68 -0.76 -24.39 -4.21
C THR A 68 0.37 -24.87 -3.30
N SER A 69 1.61 -24.44 -3.57
CA SER A 69 2.83 -24.83 -2.84
C SER A 69 3.37 -23.68 -1.99
N PHE A 70 3.67 -23.98 -0.71
CA PHE A 70 4.30 -23.04 0.21
C PHE A 70 5.63 -22.49 -0.32
N LYS A 71 6.40 -23.31 -1.05
CA LYS A 71 7.68 -22.90 -1.65
C LYS A 71 7.49 -21.80 -2.69
N ASP A 72 6.43 -21.87 -3.47
CA ASP A 72 6.13 -20.86 -4.49
C ASP A 72 5.63 -19.58 -3.83
N VAL A 73 4.77 -19.67 -2.80
CA VAL A 73 4.36 -18.54 -1.96
C VAL A 73 5.58 -17.81 -1.40
N ALA A 74 6.47 -18.52 -0.72
CA ALA A 74 7.67 -17.93 -0.15
C ALA A 74 8.53 -17.26 -1.23
N ARG A 75 8.75 -17.93 -2.37
CA ARG A 75 9.52 -17.36 -3.49
C ARG A 75 8.92 -16.06 -4.02
N PHE A 76 7.61 -16.01 -4.26
CA PHE A 76 6.97 -14.81 -4.78
C PHE A 76 6.95 -13.68 -3.77
N VAL A 77 6.70 -13.98 -2.50
CA VAL A 77 6.71 -13.01 -1.41
C VAL A 77 8.11 -12.41 -1.26
N THR A 78 9.17 -13.23 -1.25
CA THR A 78 10.55 -12.74 -1.17
C THR A 78 10.91 -11.84 -2.35
N VAL A 79 10.56 -12.23 -3.58
CA VAL A 79 10.83 -11.42 -4.77
C VAL A 79 10.05 -10.11 -4.71
N PHE A 80 8.79 -10.14 -4.31
CA PHE A 80 7.97 -8.95 -4.13
C PHE A 80 8.61 -8.00 -3.11
N THR A 81 8.92 -8.48 -1.91
CA THR A 81 9.53 -7.66 -0.84
C THR A 81 10.87 -7.07 -1.25
N LEU A 82 11.73 -7.85 -1.92
CA LEU A 82 13.04 -7.40 -2.37
C LEU A 82 12.91 -6.24 -3.37
N VAL A 83 12.08 -6.43 -4.40
CA VAL A 83 11.92 -5.45 -5.47
C VAL A 83 11.18 -4.21 -4.97
N HIS A 84 10.18 -4.40 -4.11
CA HIS A 84 9.48 -3.34 -3.39
C HIS A 84 10.45 -2.47 -2.57
N CYS A 85 11.32 -3.09 -1.77
CA CYS A 85 12.30 -2.38 -0.94
C CYS A 85 13.29 -1.59 -1.81
N ILE A 86 13.77 -2.18 -2.92
CA ILE A 86 14.67 -1.50 -3.87
C ILE A 86 14.01 -0.23 -4.41
N THR A 87 12.80 -0.31 -4.95
CA THR A 87 12.14 0.86 -5.53
C THR A 87 11.79 1.90 -4.48
N LEU A 88 11.39 1.46 -3.28
CA LEU A 88 11.06 2.37 -2.19
C LEU A 88 12.29 3.18 -1.76
N ILE A 89 13.42 2.52 -1.50
CA ILE A 89 14.68 3.19 -1.15
C ILE A 89 15.10 4.12 -2.29
N PHE A 90 15.12 3.61 -3.52
CA PHE A 90 15.54 4.38 -4.69
C PHE A 90 14.71 5.65 -4.88
N ALA A 91 13.39 5.52 -4.95
CA ALA A 91 12.50 6.65 -5.17
C ALA A 91 12.56 7.67 -4.04
N THR A 92 12.74 7.21 -2.79
CA THR A 92 12.89 8.10 -1.62
C THR A 92 14.21 8.88 -1.67
N TYR A 93 15.34 8.22 -1.97
CA TYR A 93 16.65 8.88 -2.05
C TYR A 93 16.75 9.89 -3.19
N PHE A 94 16.22 9.54 -4.36
CA PHE A 94 16.23 10.41 -5.53
C PHE A 94 15.07 11.42 -5.53
N LYS A 95 14.25 11.45 -4.47
CA LYS A 95 13.08 12.33 -4.32
C LYS A 95 12.14 12.25 -5.52
N ILE A 96 12.01 11.06 -6.09
CA ILE A 96 11.11 10.81 -7.22
C ILE A 96 9.70 10.73 -6.66
N THR A 97 8.83 11.62 -7.13
CA THR A 97 7.45 11.72 -6.68
C THR A 97 6.51 11.67 -7.88
N TRP A 98 5.31 11.16 -7.65
CA TRP A 98 4.21 11.16 -8.61
C TRP A 98 2.89 11.27 -7.85
N ASN A 99 1.79 11.45 -8.57
CA ASN A 99 0.48 11.57 -7.97
C ASN A 99 0.06 10.21 -7.36
N PHE A 100 -0.15 10.20 -6.04
CA PHE A 100 -0.47 8.99 -5.32
C PHE A 100 -1.77 8.33 -5.78
N TYR A 101 -2.79 9.09 -6.23
CA TYR A 101 -4.02 8.50 -6.78
C TYR A 101 -3.72 7.72 -8.07
N LEU A 102 -2.84 8.24 -8.93
CA LEU A 102 -2.46 7.52 -10.15
C LEU A 102 -1.63 6.27 -9.85
N VAL A 103 -0.75 6.34 -8.87
CA VAL A 103 0.02 5.16 -8.45
C VAL A 103 -0.90 4.11 -7.82
N ASP A 104 -1.79 4.51 -6.92
CA ASP A 104 -2.77 3.64 -6.27
C ASP A 104 -3.77 3.06 -7.30
N ALA A 105 -4.11 3.81 -8.36
CA ALA A 105 -4.91 3.33 -9.49
C ALA A 105 -4.18 2.22 -10.27
N ILE A 106 -2.88 2.37 -10.52
CA ILE A 106 -2.06 1.34 -11.16
C ILE A 106 -1.95 0.09 -10.27
N ILE A 107 -1.83 0.29 -8.95
CA ILE A 107 -1.88 -0.79 -7.97
C ILE A 107 -3.23 -1.52 -8.03
N ALA A 108 -4.35 -0.81 -8.11
CA ALA A 108 -5.67 -1.40 -8.26
C ALA A 108 -5.79 -2.25 -9.55
N ILE A 109 -5.18 -1.80 -10.65
CA ILE A 109 -5.08 -2.58 -11.90
C ILE A 109 -4.31 -3.90 -11.68
N SER A 110 -3.27 -3.92 -10.84
CA SER A 110 -2.56 -5.17 -10.50
C SER A 110 -3.46 -6.19 -9.80
N VAL A 111 -4.37 -5.74 -8.92
CA VAL A 111 -5.36 -6.59 -8.24
C VAL A 111 -6.38 -7.15 -9.24
N ILE A 112 -6.88 -6.31 -10.15
CA ILE A 112 -7.78 -6.73 -11.24
C ILE A 112 -7.08 -7.78 -12.11
N TYR A 113 -5.86 -7.50 -12.54
CA TYR A 113 -5.04 -8.43 -13.33
C TYR A 113 -4.93 -9.78 -12.61
N LYS A 114 -4.62 -9.78 -11.32
CA LYS A 114 -4.40 -11.03 -10.60
C LYS A 114 -5.69 -11.83 -10.42
N GLY A 115 -6.81 -11.16 -10.09
CA GLY A 115 -8.11 -11.82 -10.02
C GLY A 115 -8.56 -12.39 -11.37
N PHE A 116 -8.27 -11.69 -12.48
CA PHE A 116 -8.55 -12.14 -13.84
C PHE A 116 -7.71 -13.36 -14.23
N ASP A 117 -6.40 -13.30 -13.99
CA ASP A 117 -5.46 -14.38 -14.25
C ASP A 117 -5.82 -15.64 -13.44
N ASN A 118 -6.15 -15.48 -12.16
CA ASN A 118 -6.53 -16.58 -11.28
C ASN A 118 -7.77 -17.37 -11.73
N ASN A 119 -8.69 -16.71 -12.43
CA ASN A 119 -9.87 -17.35 -12.99
C ASN A 119 -9.65 -17.92 -14.40
N GLY A 120 -8.40 -17.95 -14.88
CA GLY A 120 -8.06 -18.42 -16.22
C GLY A 120 -8.53 -17.48 -17.32
N GLY A 121 -8.64 -16.19 -17.03
CA GLY A 121 -9.16 -15.19 -17.97
C GLY A 121 -8.37 -15.13 -19.27
N PHE A 122 -7.04 -15.25 -19.22
CA PHE A 122 -6.19 -15.25 -20.41
C PHE A 122 -6.47 -16.43 -21.34
N GLN A 123 -6.64 -17.63 -20.79
CA GLN A 123 -6.96 -18.81 -21.58
C GLN A 123 -8.39 -18.77 -22.12
N LYS A 124 -9.35 -18.27 -21.31
CA LYS A 124 -10.77 -18.32 -21.67
C LYS A 124 -11.20 -17.24 -22.67
N TYR A 125 -10.63 -16.05 -22.58
CA TYR A 125 -11.06 -14.89 -23.38
C TYR A 125 -10.09 -14.50 -24.49
N PHE A 126 -8.81 -14.89 -24.36
CA PHE A 126 -7.76 -14.48 -25.31
C PHE A 126 -7.01 -15.66 -25.93
N ASP A 127 -7.40 -16.92 -25.63
CA ASP A 127 -6.72 -18.15 -26.07
C ASP A 127 -5.19 -18.13 -25.84
N MET A 128 -4.75 -17.37 -24.84
CA MET A 128 -3.34 -17.12 -24.55
C MET A 128 -2.95 -17.77 -23.22
N LYS A 129 -1.71 -18.26 -23.13
CA LYS A 129 -1.14 -18.68 -21.84
C LYS A 129 -1.00 -17.46 -20.93
N SER A 130 -1.30 -17.64 -19.65
CA SER A 130 -1.06 -16.62 -18.62
C SER A 130 0.38 -16.07 -18.73
N PRO A 131 0.57 -14.74 -18.63
CA PRO A 131 1.91 -14.15 -18.59
C PRO A 131 2.74 -14.73 -17.44
N ASN A 132 4.07 -14.59 -17.54
CA ASN A 132 4.98 -15.12 -16.53
C ASN A 132 4.67 -14.48 -15.16
N LEU A 133 4.17 -15.29 -14.22
CA LEU A 133 3.77 -14.83 -12.90
C LEU A 133 4.91 -14.16 -12.13
N LEU A 134 6.14 -14.66 -12.27
CA LEU A 134 7.30 -14.08 -11.59
C LEU A 134 7.62 -12.68 -12.13
N ALA A 135 7.50 -12.49 -13.45
CA ALA A 135 7.65 -11.18 -14.06
C ALA A 135 6.53 -10.21 -13.63
N ALA A 136 5.30 -10.68 -13.53
CA ALA A 136 4.18 -9.89 -13.03
C ALA A 136 4.39 -9.46 -11.56
N VAL A 137 4.76 -10.40 -10.69
CA VAL A 137 5.05 -10.11 -9.26
C VAL A 137 6.21 -9.15 -9.11
N PHE A 138 7.26 -9.29 -9.93
CA PHE A 138 8.36 -8.34 -9.97
C PHE A 138 7.88 -6.93 -10.34
N GLY A 139 7.10 -6.80 -11.42
CA GLY A 139 6.53 -5.51 -11.85
C GLY A 139 5.61 -4.89 -10.81
N PHE A 140 4.75 -5.69 -10.17
CA PHE A 140 3.89 -5.23 -9.09
C PHE A 140 4.68 -4.81 -7.85
N GLY A 141 5.76 -5.51 -7.52
CA GLY A 141 6.66 -5.12 -6.44
C GLY A 141 7.27 -3.72 -6.67
N LEU A 142 7.73 -3.44 -7.89
CA LEU A 142 8.26 -2.12 -8.25
C LEU A 142 7.19 -1.02 -8.06
N LEU A 143 6.00 -1.24 -8.63
CA LEU A 143 4.91 -0.25 -8.61
C LEU A 143 4.41 0.02 -7.18
N HIS A 144 4.27 -1.02 -6.36
CA HIS A 144 3.89 -0.88 -4.96
C HIS A 144 4.97 -0.15 -4.15
N GLY A 145 6.26 -0.52 -4.33
CA GLY A 145 7.36 0.15 -3.63
C GLY A 145 7.44 1.63 -3.98
N PHE A 146 7.15 1.96 -5.23
CA PHE A 146 7.03 3.34 -5.67
C PHE A 146 5.85 4.06 -5.01
N GLY A 147 4.65 3.47 -4.98
CA GLY A 147 3.47 4.06 -4.33
C GLY A 147 3.72 4.39 -2.87
N LEU A 148 4.27 3.43 -2.12
CA LEU A 148 4.61 3.64 -0.73
C LEU A 148 5.70 4.71 -0.53
N SER A 149 6.68 4.78 -1.43
CA SER A 149 7.72 5.83 -1.37
C SER A 149 7.14 7.24 -1.44
N THR A 150 6.09 7.47 -2.24
CA THR A 150 5.47 8.79 -2.36
C THR A 150 4.80 9.23 -1.06
N ARG A 151 4.26 8.29 -0.28
CA ARG A 151 3.69 8.54 1.04
C ARG A 151 4.77 8.65 2.12
N LEU A 152 5.77 7.79 2.09
CA LEU A 152 6.86 7.76 3.07
C LEU A 152 7.68 9.05 3.04
N GLN A 153 7.84 9.66 1.86
CA GLN A 153 8.49 10.97 1.70
C GLN A 153 7.72 12.13 2.36
N GLN A 154 6.46 11.94 2.75
CA GLN A 154 5.67 12.92 3.52
C GLN A 154 5.96 12.84 5.03
N LEU A 155 6.66 11.79 5.48
CA LEU A 155 7.05 11.64 6.87
C LEU A 155 8.37 12.36 7.16
N PRO A 156 8.60 12.78 8.41
CA PRO A 156 9.86 13.37 8.82
C PRO A 156 10.94 12.29 8.84
N LEU A 157 11.64 12.08 7.73
CA LEU A 157 12.68 11.05 7.59
C LEU A 157 14.04 11.47 8.18
N GLY A 158 14.16 12.73 8.61
CA GLY A 158 15.41 13.30 9.13
C GLY A 158 16.32 13.81 8.01
N ASP A 159 17.21 14.74 8.36
CA ASP A 159 18.07 15.45 7.40
C ASP A 159 19.37 14.69 7.09
N ASP A 160 19.74 13.72 7.93
CA ASP A 160 20.88 12.84 7.69
C ASP A 160 20.48 11.60 6.86
N ASN A 161 21.22 11.35 5.79
CA ASN A 161 21.08 10.19 4.90
C ASN A 161 21.10 8.86 5.65
N THR A 162 21.88 8.73 6.71
CA THR A 162 21.97 7.48 7.49
C THR A 162 20.70 7.28 8.32
N SER A 163 20.24 8.33 9.00
CA SER A 163 18.99 8.31 9.75
C SER A 163 17.77 8.02 8.88
N MET A 164 17.73 8.61 7.66
CA MET A 164 16.69 8.35 6.66
C MET A 164 16.68 6.87 6.24
N LEU A 165 17.85 6.30 5.91
CA LEU A 165 17.96 4.88 5.55
C LEU A 165 17.44 3.97 6.66
N LEU A 166 17.85 4.22 7.91
CA LEU A 166 17.44 3.41 9.05
C LEU A 166 15.94 3.51 9.31
N ARG A 167 15.33 4.68 9.14
CA ARG A 167 13.88 4.88 9.24
C ARG A 167 13.12 4.16 8.12
N ILE A 168 13.61 4.23 6.88
CA ILE A 168 13.07 3.49 5.74
C ILE A 168 13.14 1.98 5.98
N LEU A 169 14.29 1.47 6.42
CA LEU A 169 14.49 0.05 6.72
C LEU A 169 13.60 -0.41 7.89
N SER A 170 13.47 0.42 8.92
CA SER A 170 12.59 0.15 10.07
C SER A 170 11.12 0.08 9.64
N PHE A 171 10.68 0.99 8.78
CA PHE A 171 9.33 0.95 8.21
C PHE A 171 9.11 -0.32 7.40
N ASN A 172 10.03 -0.66 6.49
CA ASN A 172 9.96 -1.87 5.68
C ASN A 172 9.96 -3.15 6.51
N LEU A 173 10.73 -3.20 7.59
CA LEU A 173 10.72 -4.32 8.53
C LEU A 173 9.32 -4.48 9.16
N GLY A 174 8.68 -3.37 9.52
CA GLY A 174 7.28 -3.35 9.95
C GLY A 174 6.33 -3.94 8.92
N VAL A 175 6.43 -3.48 7.67
CA VAL A 175 5.62 -3.97 6.54
C VAL A 175 5.81 -5.48 6.36
N GLU A 176 7.06 -5.97 6.40
CA GLU A 176 7.36 -7.39 6.25
C GLU A 176 6.76 -8.23 7.39
N ILE A 177 6.83 -7.76 8.64
CA ILE A 177 6.20 -8.41 9.79
C ILE A 177 4.67 -8.48 9.60
N GLY A 178 4.03 -7.37 9.21
CA GLY A 178 2.61 -7.32 8.91
C GLY A 178 2.21 -8.29 7.79
N GLN A 179 3.02 -8.34 6.72
CA GLN A 179 2.82 -9.23 5.58
C GLN A 179 2.91 -10.70 5.98
N ILE A 180 3.94 -11.09 6.74
CA ILE A 180 4.12 -12.48 7.21
C ILE A 180 2.97 -12.87 8.14
N ALA A 181 2.53 -11.97 9.03
CA ALA A 181 1.40 -12.23 9.92
C ALA A 181 0.11 -12.46 9.14
N ALA A 182 -0.23 -11.54 8.22
CA ALA A 182 -1.42 -11.67 7.36
C ALA A 182 -1.37 -12.95 6.51
N LEU A 183 -0.22 -13.23 5.89
CA LEU A 183 -0.03 -14.41 5.05
C LEU A 183 -0.19 -15.71 5.83
N THR A 184 0.40 -15.80 7.03
CA THR A 184 0.26 -16.97 7.91
C THR A 184 -1.20 -17.26 8.22
N VAL A 185 -1.97 -16.23 8.58
CA VAL A 185 -3.40 -16.36 8.87
C VAL A 185 -4.18 -16.78 7.62
N MET A 186 -3.97 -16.12 6.48
CA MET A 186 -4.66 -16.42 5.23
C MET A 186 -4.37 -17.85 4.73
N VAL A 187 -3.10 -18.26 4.73
CA VAL A 187 -2.69 -19.61 4.33
C VAL A 187 -3.24 -20.65 5.29
N GLY A 188 -3.22 -20.41 6.61
CA GLY A 188 -3.79 -21.33 7.60
C GLY A 188 -5.29 -21.57 7.38
N LEU A 189 -6.05 -20.49 7.16
CA LEU A 189 -7.49 -20.57 6.87
C LEU A 189 -7.76 -21.31 5.55
N LEU A 190 -7.01 -21.00 4.49
CA LEU A 190 -7.17 -21.64 3.20
C LEU A 190 -6.74 -23.10 3.20
N ALA A 191 -5.67 -23.47 3.91
CA ALA A 191 -5.21 -24.84 4.04
C ALA A 191 -6.27 -25.73 4.72
N PHE A 192 -6.91 -25.23 5.78
CA PHE A 192 -8.03 -25.92 6.43
C PHE A 192 -9.23 -26.13 5.49
N TRP A 193 -9.49 -25.16 4.60
CA TRP A 193 -10.66 -25.18 3.74
C TRP A 193 -10.44 -25.86 2.37
N ARG A 194 -9.18 -26.00 1.92
CA ARG A 194 -8.80 -26.45 0.57
C ARG A 194 -9.28 -27.87 0.24
N HIS A 195 -9.46 -28.72 1.24
CA HIS A 195 -9.95 -30.10 1.05
C HIS A 195 -11.48 -30.22 0.92
N ARG A 196 -12.24 -29.11 1.01
CA ARG A 196 -13.70 -29.13 0.87
C ARG A 196 -14.11 -28.94 -0.60
N PRO A 197 -15.15 -29.63 -1.08
CA PRO A 197 -15.65 -29.48 -2.45
C PRO A 197 -16.17 -28.07 -2.76
N SER A 198 -16.51 -27.28 -1.74
CA SER A 198 -16.88 -25.86 -1.86
C SER A 198 -15.72 -24.96 -2.30
N PHE A 199 -14.47 -25.38 -2.12
CA PHE A 199 -13.29 -24.55 -2.33
C PHE A 199 -13.20 -24.00 -3.76
N LYS A 200 -13.49 -24.81 -4.79
CA LYS A 200 -13.44 -24.35 -6.19
C LYS A 200 -14.43 -23.22 -6.47
N ARG A 201 -15.66 -23.34 -5.98
CA ARG A 201 -16.71 -22.32 -6.17
C ARG A 201 -16.38 -21.05 -5.38
N PHE A 202 -15.88 -21.21 -4.16
CA PHE A 202 -15.49 -20.08 -3.33
C PHE A 202 -14.27 -19.36 -3.90
N SER A 203 -13.24 -20.07 -4.34
CA SER A 203 -12.06 -19.49 -4.98
C SER A 203 -12.44 -18.67 -6.21
N PHE A 204 -13.32 -19.19 -7.08
CA PHE A 204 -13.82 -18.42 -8.21
C PHE A 204 -14.56 -17.15 -7.77
N ALA A 205 -15.47 -17.27 -6.79
CA ALA A 205 -16.23 -16.14 -6.27
C ALA A 205 -15.34 -15.09 -5.59
N ALA A 206 -14.33 -15.52 -4.83
CA ALA A 206 -13.37 -14.64 -4.17
C ALA A 206 -12.51 -13.88 -5.20
N ASN A 207 -12.05 -14.55 -6.26
CA ASN A 207 -11.32 -13.89 -7.35
C ASN A 207 -12.21 -12.92 -8.15
N MET A 208 -13.50 -13.21 -8.31
CA MET A 208 -14.44 -12.22 -8.85
C MET A 208 -14.62 -11.04 -7.91
N GLY A 209 -14.71 -11.27 -6.60
CA GLY A 209 -14.72 -10.23 -5.57
C GLY A 209 -13.47 -9.35 -5.65
N LEU A 210 -12.28 -9.94 -5.83
CA LEU A 210 -11.02 -9.21 -6.03
C LEU A 210 -11.07 -8.30 -7.26
N ILE A 211 -11.62 -8.78 -8.39
CA ILE A 211 -11.79 -7.95 -9.58
C ILE A 211 -12.74 -6.79 -9.31
N TYR A 212 -13.90 -7.03 -8.71
CA TYR A 212 -14.85 -5.95 -8.40
C TYR A 212 -14.28 -4.94 -7.41
N ALA A 213 -13.57 -5.40 -6.37
CA ALA A 213 -12.90 -4.52 -5.42
C ALA A 213 -11.80 -3.70 -6.10
N GLY A 214 -10.99 -4.32 -6.97
CA GLY A 214 -9.96 -3.61 -7.75
C GLY A 214 -10.56 -2.58 -8.70
N VAL A 215 -11.68 -2.89 -9.37
CA VAL A 215 -12.41 -1.92 -10.21
C VAL A 215 -12.95 -0.77 -9.37
N TYR A 216 -13.55 -1.06 -8.23
CA TYR A 216 -14.04 -0.04 -7.30
C TYR A 216 -12.93 0.89 -6.84
N LEU A 217 -11.79 0.34 -6.40
CA LEU A 217 -10.62 1.10 -5.98
C LEU A 217 -10.09 1.95 -7.13
N LEU A 218 -9.96 1.40 -8.34
CA LEU A 218 -9.53 2.13 -9.53
C LEU A 218 -10.40 3.38 -9.76
N PHE A 219 -11.72 3.23 -9.75
CA PHE A 219 -12.63 4.35 -9.93
C PHE A 219 -12.57 5.35 -8.78
N MET A 220 -12.43 4.89 -7.54
CA MET A 220 -12.26 5.76 -6.38
C MET A 220 -10.99 6.61 -6.52
N GLN A 221 -9.88 6.02 -6.94
CA GLN A 221 -8.61 6.72 -7.13
C GLN A 221 -8.68 7.70 -8.31
N LEU A 222 -9.26 7.30 -9.45
CA LEU A 222 -9.46 8.22 -10.59
C LEU A 222 -10.41 9.37 -10.25
N HIS A 223 -11.45 9.12 -9.48
CA HIS A 223 -12.35 10.16 -8.99
C HIS A 223 -11.62 11.12 -8.05
N GLY A 224 -10.81 10.59 -7.12
CA GLY A 224 -9.96 11.38 -6.24
C GLY A 224 -8.99 12.26 -7.04
N TYR A 225 -8.32 11.70 -8.03
CA TYR A 225 -7.45 12.44 -8.95
C TYR A 225 -8.15 13.60 -9.66
N GLN A 226 -9.41 13.42 -10.07
CA GLN A 226 -10.19 14.46 -10.78
C GLN A 226 -10.71 15.57 -9.85
N HIS A 227 -10.97 15.27 -8.58
CA HIS A 227 -11.58 16.20 -7.63
C HIS A 227 -10.59 16.81 -6.64
N ASP A 228 -9.35 16.32 -6.58
CA ASP A 228 -8.30 16.95 -5.80
C ASP A 228 -7.79 18.21 -6.52
N ALA A 229 -8.33 19.36 -6.11
CA ALA A 229 -8.16 20.65 -6.77
C ALA A 229 -6.88 21.41 -6.33
N SER A 230 -5.93 20.74 -5.67
CA SER A 230 -4.79 21.39 -4.99
C SER A 230 -3.45 21.03 -5.66
N PRO A 231 -2.92 21.83 -6.61
CA PRO A 231 -1.61 21.59 -7.25
C PRO A 231 -0.44 21.44 -6.26
N ASP A 232 -0.56 22.06 -5.08
CA ASP A 232 0.48 22.12 -4.06
C ASP A 232 0.39 21.00 -3.01
N SER A 233 -0.66 20.17 -3.01
CA SER A 233 -0.64 18.91 -2.24
C SER A 233 0.31 17.86 -2.87
N PHE A 234 0.74 18.12 -4.11
CA PHE A 234 1.51 17.19 -4.94
C PHE A 234 3.03 17.39 -4.87
N ARG A 235 3.49 18.50 -4.30
CA ARG A 235 4.92 18.81 -4.14
C ARG A 235 5.14 19.29 -2.71
N PHE A 236 6.31 18.98 -2.16
CA PHE A 236 6.74 19.53 -0.87
C PHE A 236 6.34 21.00 -0.77
N PRO A 237 5.66 21.46 0.30
CA PRO A 237 5.52 22.88 0.55
C PRO A 237 6.93 23.46 0.57
N ALA A 238 7.30 24.24 -0.45
CA ALA A 238 8.62 24.86 -0.54
C ALA A 238 8.89 25.77 0.67
N GLU A 239 7.83 26.20 1.35
CA GLU A 239 7.85 27.06 2.54
C GLU A 239 8.26 26.32 3.83
N GLU A 240 8.12 24.99 3.91
CA GLU A 240 8.46 24.24 5.15
C GLU A 240 9.97 23.94 5.28
N HIS A 241 10.73 24.24 4.22
CA HIS A 241 12.20 24.18 4.17
C HIS A 241 12.85 25.54 3.94
N GLN A 242 12.21 26.65 4.36
CA GLN A 242 13.04 27.78 4.77
C GLN A 242 13.77 27.34 6.04
N PRO A 243 15.12 27.26 6.05
CA PRO A 243 15.82 27.09 7.30
C PRO A 243 15.37 28.20 8.23
N ILE A 244 14.81 27.83 9.39
CA ILE A 244 14.41 28.71 10.50
C ILE A 244 15.59 29.58 11.01
N HIS A 245 16.75 29.50 10.35
CA HIS A 245 17.92 30.32 10.58
C HIS A 245 17.86 31.71 9.93
N GLU A 246 17.05 31.98 8.90
CA GLU A 246 17.01 33.34 8.31
C GLU A 246 16.14 34.34 9.11
N ASP A 247 15.18 33.88 9.90
CA ASP A 247 14.30 34.76 10.69
C ASP A 247 14.83 35.07 12.10
N MET A 248 15.97 34.47 12.50
CA MET A 248 16.66 34.83 13.75
C MET A 248 17.62 36.02 13.60
N ASP A 249 18.00 36.39 12.37
CA ASP A 249 19.01 37.42 12.13
C ASP A 249 18.46 38.85 11.91
N ILE A 250 17.13 39.05 11.99
CA ILE A 250 16.50 40.39 11.90
C ILE A 250 15.75 40.79 13.20
N LYS A 251 15.92 40.05 14.29
CA LYS A 251 15.32 40.40 15.61
C LYS A 251 16.31 40.63 16.74
N ASN A 252 17.56 40.98 16.44
CA ASN A 252 18.59 41.22 17.46
C ASN A 252 19.41 42.52 17.32
N SER A 253 18.89 43.57 16.67
CA SER A 253 19.68 44.80 16.44
C SER A 253 19.02 46.14 16.82
N THR A 254 18.06 46.18 17.74
CA THR A 254 17.68 47.46 18.40
C THR A 254 17.17 47.29 19.83
N ASP A 255 18.00 46.77 20.73
CA ASP A 255 17.82 47.04 22.17
C ASP A 255 18.74 48.21 22.57
N ALA A 256 18.15 49.40 22.67
CA ALA A 256 18.85 50.63 23.07
C ALA A 256 19.17 50.69 24.58
N SER A 257 18.86 49.65 25.37
CA SER A 257 19.08 49.66 26.83
C SER A 257 20.48 49.20 27.28
N ARG A 258 21.34 48.68 26.39
CA ARG A 258 22.69 48.18 26.77
C ARG A 258 23.82 49.22 26.80
N ASN A 259 23.55 50.50 26.54
CA ASN A 259 24.55 51.58 26.56
C ASN A 259 24.44 52.54 27.76
N ALA A 260 23.68 52.18 28.79
CA ALA A 260 23.64 52.93 30.04
C ALA A 260 24.03 52.00 31.19
N LEU A 261 25.33 51.92 31.47
CA LEU A 261 25.98 51.70 32.78
C LEU A 261 27.50 51.73 32.59
#